data_AF-A0A2K4FSI4-F1
#
_entry.id   AF-A0A2K4FSI4-F1
#
_cell.length_a   1.000
_cell.length_b   1.000
_cell.length_c   1.000
_cell.angle_alpha   90.00
_cell.angle_beta   90.00
_cell.angle_gamma   90.00
#
_symmetry.space_group_name_H-M   'P 1'
#
loop_
_entity.id
_entity.type
_entity.pdbx_description
1 polymer ?
#
loop_
_entity_poly.entity_id
_entity_poly.type
_entity_poly.pdbx_seq_one_letter_code
_entity_poly.pdbx_strand_id
1 'polypeptide(L)'
;VLEGIQSEFNAAQTGGKKISLADLIVLAGGAGVEQAARNGGREVKVPFSPGRADASQEQTDVPSFEPLEPAADGFRNYLKGRY
;
A
#
# COMPACT_ATOMS: atom_id res chain seq x y z
N VAL A 1 7.65 -6.64 7.30
CA VAL A 1 7.38 -5.50 8.23
C VAL A 1 5.90 -5.22 8.32
N LEU A 2 5.23 -4.79 7.24
CA LEU A 2 3.80 -4.44 7.27
C LEU A 2 2.90 -5.60 7.71
N GLU A 3 3.15 -6.82 7.24
CA GLU A 3 2.40 -8.01 7.69
C GLU A 3 2.56 -8.28 9.20
N GLY A 4 3.75 -8.02 9.76
CA GLY A 4 3.97 -8.12 11.21
C GLY A 4 3.13 -7.12 11.98
N ILE A 5 3.14 -5.85 11.54
CA ILE A 5 2.32 -4.78 12.10
C ILE A 5 0.82 -5.12 11.98
N GLN A 6 0.38 -5.62 10.83
CA GLN A 6 -1.00 -6.05 10.60
C GLN A 6 -1.40 -7.14 11.59
N SER A 7 -0.55 -8.16 11.76
CA SER A 7 -0.79 -9.29 12.67
C SER A 7 -0.89 -8.82 14.12
N GLU A 8 0.08 -8.04 14.59
CA GLU A 8 0.09 -7.47 15.95
C GLU A 8 -1.14 -6.59 16.20
N PHE A 9 -1.47 -5.69 15.28
CA PHE A 9 -2.64 -4.83 15.39
C PHE A 9 -3.92 -5.64 15.49
N ASN A 10 -4.13 -6.58 14.56
CA ASN A 10 -5.32 -7.42 14.50
C ASN A 10 -5.46 -8.34 15.73
N ALA A 11 -4.35 -8.83 16.27
CA ALA A 11 -4.35 -9.65 17.49
C ALA A 11 -4.67 -8.83 18.76
N ALA A 12 -4.25 -7.56 18.79
CA ALA A 12 -4.51 -6.65 19.90
C ALA A 12 -5.93 -6.07 19.91
N GLN A 13 -6.67 -6.11 18.79
CA GLN A 13 -8.01 -5.54 18.71
C GLN A 13 -9.10 -6.47 19.27
N THR A 14 -10.12 -5.87 19.89
CA THR A 14 -11.37 -6.55 20.29
C THR A 14 -12.54 -6.11 19.43
N GLY A 15 -13.65 -6.87 19.42
CA GLY A 15 -14.88 -6.47 18.72
C GLY A 15 -14.84 -6.60 17.20
N GLY A 16 -13.98 -7.48 16.67
CA GLY A 16 -13.93 -7.83 15.25
C GLY A 16 -13.25 -6.79 14.35
N LYS A 17 -12.75 -5.67 14.90
CA LYS A 17 -11.95 -4.70 14.14
C LYS A 17 -10.68 -5.36 13.64
N LYS A 18 -10.45 -5.29 12.33
CA LYS A 18 -9.22 -5.72 11.68
C LYS A 18 -8.84 -4.71 10.59
N ILE A 19 -7.57 -4.74 10.20
CA ILE A 19 -7.05 -4.02 9.04
C ILE A 19 -6.51 -5.04 8.01
N SER A 20 -6.79 -4.78 6.73
CA SER A 20 -6.20 -5.53 5.62
C SER A 20 -4.78 -5.05 5.33
N LEU A 21 -3.98 -5.90 4.70
CA LEU A 21 -2.65 -5.53 4.25
C LEU A 21 -2.76 -4.47 3.13
N ALA A 22 -3.76 -4.58 2.27
CA ALA A 22 -4.08 -3.61 1.24
C ALA A 22 -4.31 -2.19 1.79
N ASP A 23 -5.11 -2.05 2.85
CA ASP A 23 -5.29 -0.75 3.51
C ASP A 23 -4.01 -0.29 4.21
N LEU A 24 -3.26 -1.21 4.83
CA LEU A 24 -2.03 -0.87 5.54
C LEU A 24 -0.93 -0.35 4.60
N ILE A 25 -0.81 -0.90 3.38
CA ILE A 25 0.12 -0.39 2.35
C ILE A 25 -0.19 1.07 2.02
N VAL A 26 -1.46 1.42 1.80
CA VAL A 26 -1.88 2.79 1.48
C VAL A 26 -1.71 3.72 2.66
N LEU A 27 -2.12 3.30 3.86
CA LEU A 27 -1.98 4.07 5.08
C LEU A 27 -0.51 4.38 5.40
N ALA A 28 0.37 3.40 5.25
CA ALA A 28 1.81 3.58 5.44
C ALA A 28 2.41 4.55 4.41
N GLY A 29 1.97 4.49 3.15
CA GLY A 29 2.36 5.47 2.12
C GLY A 29 1.94 6.90 2.49
N GLY A 30 0.69 7.08 2.96
CA GLY A 30 0.20 8.37 3.44
C GLY A 30 1.00 8.90 4.63
N ALA A 31 1.29 8.04 5.62
CA ALA A 31 2.14 8.39 6.76
C ALA A 31 3.56 8.81 6.33
N GLY A 32 4.12 8.16 5.30
CA GLY A 32 5.39 8.55 4.68
C GLY A 32 5.35 9.94 4.04
N VAL A 33 4.29 10.25 3.31
CA VAL A 33 4.08 11.58 2.70
C VAL A 33 3.93 12.66 3.78
N GLU A 34 3.14 12.42 4.83
CA GLU A 34 3.01 13.35 5.96
C GLU A 34 4.35 13.59 6.65
N GLN A 35 5.14 12.52 6.87
CA GLN A 35 6.46 12.65 7.47
C GLN A 35 7.41 13.47 6.57
N ALA A 36 7.39 13.23 5.26
CA ALA A 36 8.20 13.99 4.30
C ALA A 36 7.81 15.48 4.30
N ALA A 37 6.50 15.79 4.33
CA ALA A 37 6.02 17.16 4.42
C ALA A 37 6.45 17.84 5.73
N ARG A 38 6.35 17.14 6.87
CA ARG A 38 6.83 17.63 8.17
C ARG A 38 8.32 17.94 8.14
N ASN A 39 9.14 17.06 7.56
CA ASN A 39 10.57 17.28 7.38
C ASN A 39 10.86 18.50 6.49
N GLY A 40 9.97 18.78 5.52
CA GLY A 40 9.98 19.99 4.69
C GLY A 40 9.38 21.24 5.36
N GLY A 41 9.06 21.20 6.65
CA GLY A 41 8.53 22.34 7.40
C GLY A 41 7.03 22.61 7.20
N ARG A 42 6.29 21.66 6.63
CA ARG A 42 4.83 21.78 6.42
C ARG A 42 4.06 20.70 7.16
N GLU A 43 3.06 21.10 7.93
CA GLU A 43 2.08 20.18 8.45
C GLU A 43 0.95 19.95 7.43
N VAL A 44 0.72 18.69 7.06
CA VAL A 44 -0.35 18.25 6.17
C VAL A 44 -1.02 17.02 6.76
N LYS A 45 -2.27 16.78 6.37
CA LYS A 45 -3.00 15.54 6.65
C LYS A 45 -3.36 14.89 5.32
N VAL A 46 -2.91 13.65 5.11
CA VAL A 46 -3.24 12.88 3.91
C VAL A 46 -4.56 12.15 4.16
N PRO A 47 -5.60 12.38 3.33
CA PRO A 47 -6.87 11.68 3.50
C PRO A 47 -6.71 10.16 3.34
N PHE A 48 -7.35 9.41 4.24
CA PHE A 48 -7.37 7.95 4.20
C PHE A 48 -8.79 7.43 4.38
N SER A 49 -9.20 6.56 3.47
CA SER A 49 -10.49 5.85 3.51
C SER A 49 -10.23 4.35 3.60
N PRO A 50 -10.59 3.69 4.73
CA PRO A 50 -10.44 2.24 4.88
C PRO A 50 -11.53 1.49 4.11
N GLY A 51 -11.33 0.19 3.93
CA GLY A 51 -12.31 -0.73 3.32
C GLY A 51 -11.72 -1.62 2.23
N ARG A 52 -10.42 -1.53 1.92
CA ARG A 52 -9.79 -2.48 0.99
C ARG A 52 -9.70 -3.85 1.65
N ALA A 53 -9.78 -4.91 0.85
CA ALA A 53 -9.62 -6.28 1.29
C ALA A 53 -8.39 -6.92 0.62
N ASP A 54 -7.89 -7.98 1.24
CA ASP A 54 -6.78 -8.77 0.71
C ASP A 54 -7.35 -9.87 -0.19
N ALA A 55 -6.97 -9.87 -1.47
CA ALA A 55 -7.35 -10.92 -2.41
C ALA A 55 -6.43 -12.14 -2.24
N SER A 56 -6.98 -13.35 -2.37
CA SER A 56 -6.19 -14.58 -2.36
C SER A 56 -5.61 -14.91 -3.73
N GLN A 57 -4.66 -15.84 -3.77
CA GLN A 57 -4.07 -16.28 -5.03
C GLN A 57 -5.10 -16.97 -5.94
N GLU A 58 -6.08 -17.68 -5.36
CA GLU A 58 -7.16 -18.34 -6.08
C GLU A 58 -8.14 -17.35 -6.72
N GLN A 59 -8.19 -16.12 -6.20
CA GLN A 59 -8.98 -15.02 -6.77
C GLN A 59 -8.23 -14.26 -7.87
N THR A 60 -7.00 -14.66 -8.19
CA THR A 60 -6.10 -13.95 -9.11
C THR A 60 -5.74 -14.82 -10.31
N ASP A 61 -6.23 -14.46 -11.50
CA ASP A 61 -5.82 -15.08 -12.77
C ASP A 61 -4.49 -14.48 -13.25
N VAL A 62 -3.38 -15.16 -12.97
CA VAL A 62 -2.01 -14.62 -13.17
C VAL A 62 -1.75 -14.15 -14.60
N PRO A 63 -2.02 -14.92 -15.67
CA PRO A 63 -1.87 -14.45 -17.05
C PRO A 63 -2.58 -13.13 -17.36
N SER A 64 -3.76 -12.90 -16.77
CA SER A 64 -4.52 -11.66 -17.01
C SER A 64 -3.84 -10.41 -16.42
N PHE A 65 -2.95 -10.58 -15.44
CA PHE A 65 -2.18 -9.50 -14.83
C PHE A 65 -0.86 -9.20 -15.55
N GLU A 66 -0.36 -10.08 -16.42
CA GLU A 66 0.90 -9.86 -17.16
C GLU A 66 0.91 -8.52 -17.94
N PRO A 67 -0.16 -8.11 -18.65
CA PRO A 67 -0.19 -6.84 -19.35
C PRO A 67 -0.12 -5.60 -18.44
N LEU A 68 -0.28 -5.77 -17.13
CA LEU A 68 -0.16 -4.69 -16.14
C LEU A 68 1.29 -4.44 -15.69
N GLU A 69 2.25 -5.29 -16.09
CA GLU A 69 3.66 -5.03 -15.84
C GLU A 69 4.12 -3.79 -16.64
N PRO A 70 4.56 -2.69 -15.98
CA PRO A 70 4.91 -1.47 -16.69
C PRO A 70 6.23 -1.63 -17.45
N ALA A 71 6.21 -1.37 -18.76
CA ALA A 71 7.44 -1.25 -19.55
C ALA A 71 8.25 0.01 -19.19
N ALA A 72 7.58 1.05 -18.71
CA ALA A 72 8.16 2.29 -18.21
C ALA A 72 7.32 2.83 -17.05
N ASP A 73 7.96 3.42 -16.03
CA ASP A 73 7.31 4.09 -14.91
C ASP A 73 8.11 5.34 -14.51
N GLY A 74 7.62 6.52 -14.90
CA GLY A 74 8.28 7.80 -14.65
C GLY A 74 8.31 8.21 -13.17
N PHE A 75 7.33 7.81 -12.37
CA PHE A 75 7.30 8.14 -10.93
C PHE A 75 8.40 7.40 -10.17
N ARG A 76 8.78 6.21 -10.66
CA ARG A 76 9.90 5.42 -10.16
C ARG A 76 11.18 5.57 -10.98
N ASN A 77 11.18 6.44 -12.00
CA ASN A 77 12.29 6.64 -12.93
C ASN A 77 12.81 5.31 -13.53
N TYR A 78 11.89 4.46 -13.99
CA TYR A 78 12.17 3.10 -14.48
C TYR A 78 11.85 2.92 -15.96
N LEU A 79 12.70 2.17 -16.66
CA LEU A 79 12.56 1.79 -18.06
C LEU A 79 13.11 0.37 -18.29
N LYS A 80 12.28 -0.55 -18.80
CA LYS A 80 12.64 -1.97 -18.94
C LYS A 80 13.55 -2.25 -20.14
N GLY A 81 13.44 -1.48 -21.23
CA GLY A 81 14.21 -1.68 -22.47
C GLY A 81 14.97 -0.43 -22.88
N ARG A 82 16.12 -0.59 -23.55
CA ARG A 82 16.74 0.49 -24.33
C ARG A 82 16.10 0.48 -25.72
N TYR A 83 15.41 1.56 -26.07
CA TYR A 83 14.98 1.84 -27.43
C TYR A 83 16.08 2.54 -28.21
#